data_AF-A0A537G7B2-F1
#
_entry.id   AF-A0A537G7B2-F1
#
_cell.length_a   1.000
_cell.length_b   1.000
_cell.length_c   1.000
_cell.angle_alpha   90.00
_cell.angle_beta   90.00
_cell.angle_gamma   90.00
#
_symmetry.space_group_name_H-M   'P 1'
#
loop_
_entity.id
_entity.type
_entity.pdbx_description
1 polymer ?
#
loop_
_entity_poly.entity_id
_entity_poly.type
_entity_poly.pdbx_seq_one_letter_code
_entity_poly.pdbx_strand_id
1 'polypeptide(L)'
;MFTLKAADPGVKKLECTDKFGRKVVVPSGQDHQAVSSHSGLGLSASVAQQLQGLEQMHADRSSLFQYLGPLLRSGSFDYVVGLVEELERLGSRGQGSFWFAVEALTMLYDRIYDSGEKRRASLLQAYDDALTRMFSSIPLLDGDHAHEFVRLDWASRKRLLPPLIVDNLLAVDALDFPVEGSESMARYLVDCYQKGWRRLVAFNLRGHRFIANGLGPGTSGLRLDCYGDVGDYVGSGIDGAEVNVHGAAQDQVAQIMKSGKLVVHGDVGQAFMYAAKGGDVYILGNAAGRPLINAVGRPRVVINGTCLDYLAESFMAGDPYNGGGFVIVNGLRPTHDGRFVEQASPYPGGNLFSLASGGALYIRDPHCLLSSDQLNGGRLAEFTERDWGLVRPYLEENERLFGIGIERDLLTVGGEVLSPGKVYKKVEPVMLLELA
;
A
#
# COMPACT_ATOMS: atom_id res chain seq x y z
N MET A 1 18.10 -14.52 11.86
CA MET A 1 18.99 -15.69 11.91
C MET A 1 18.22 -16.84 12.55
N PHE A 2 18.17 -17.99 11.88
CA PHE A 2 17.52 -19.19 12.42
C PHE A 2 18.57 -20.13 13.01
N THR A 3 18.36 -20.63 14.22
CA THR A 3 19.29 -21.52 14.92
C THR A 3 18.52 -22.68 15.53
N LEU A 4 18.98 -23.91 15.30
CA LEU A 4 18.47 -25.09 15.99
C LEU A 4 19.26 -25.30 17.28
N LYS A 5 18.61 -25.16 18.43
CA LYS A 5 19.20 -25.47 19.74
C LYS A 5 18.67 -26.79 20.27
N ALA A 6 19.51 -27.58 20.94
CA ALA A 6 19.04 -28.72 21.71
C ALA A 6 18.13 -28.23 22.84
N ALA A 7 16.90 -28.74 22.91
CA ALA A 7 15.97 -28.45 23.99
C ALA A 7 15.94 -29.63 24.98
N ASP A 8 15.77 -30.84 24.47
CA ASP A 8 15.76 -32.11 25.20
C ASP A 8 16.50 -33.19 24.39
N PRO A 9 16.85 -34.36 24.96
CA PRO A 9 17.44 -35.46 24.20
C PRO A 9 16.54 -35.85 23.00
N GLY A 10 17.04 -35.64 21.78
CA GLY A 10 16.32 -35.91 20.54
C GLY A 10 15.39 -34.78 20.05
N VAL A 11 15.19 -33.71 20.82
CA VAL A 11 14.33 -32.56 20.45
C VAL A 11 15.19 -31.33 20.15
N LYS A 12 15.08 -30.81 18.93
CA LYS A 12 15.69 -29.54 18.53
C LYS A 12 14.62 -28.46 18.47
N LYS A 13 14.90 -27.30 19.07
CA LYS A 13 14.07 -26.10 19.03
C LYS A 13 14.62 -25.11 18.02
N LEU A 14 13.78 -24.67 17.10
CA LEU A 14 14.12 -23.58 16.18
C LEU A 14 13.94 -22.24 16.91
N GLU A 15 15.01 -21.47 16.98
CA GLU A 15 14.98 -20.09 17.45
C GLU A 15 15.27 -19.14 16.28
N CYS A 16 14.53 -18.04 16.21
CA CYS A 16 14.81 -16.94 15.29
C CYS A 16 15.25 -15.72 16.08
N THR A 17 16.33 -15.06 15.65
CA THR A 17 16.76 -13.76 16.16
C THR A 17 16.83 -12.74 15.03
N ASP A 18 16.60 -11.47 15.34
CA ASP A 18 16.86 -10.37 14.42
C ASP A 18 18.38 -10.13 14.23
N LYS A 19 18.75 -9.17 13.39
CA LYS A 19 20.17 -8.83 13.14
C LYS A 19 20.91 -8.28 14.36
N PHE A 20 20.19 -7.93 15.43
CA PHE A 20 20.73 -7.43 16.70
C PHE A 20 20.70 -8.50 17.79
N GLY A 21 20.36 -9.75 17.46
CA GLY A 21 20.32 -10.86 18.40
C GLY A 21 19.06 -10.91 19.28
N ARG A 22 18.06 -10.05 19.05
CA ARG A 22 16.80 -10.09 19.79
C ARG A 22 15.95 -11.23 19.26
N LYS A 23 15.34 -12.00 20.17
CA LYS A 23 14.50 -13.14 19.78
C LYS A 23 13.26 -12.65 19.04
N VAL A 24 13.03 -13.19 17.85
CA VAL A 24 11.79 -13.03 17.10
C VAL A 24 10.82 -14.10 17.59
N VAL A 25 9.73 -13.66 18.18
CA VAL A 25 8.67 -14.53 18.73
C VAL A 25 7.41 -14.34 17.91
N VAL A 26 6.70 -15.43 17.62
CA VAL A 26 5.37 -15.35 17.03
C VAL A 26 4.36 -15.13 18.17
N PRO A 27 3.32 -14.29 18.00
CA PRO A 27 2.26 -14.14 19.00
C PRO A 27 1.68 -15.50 19.43
N SER A 28 1.48 -15.69 20.73
CA SER A 28 0.82 -16.88 21.29
C SER A 28 -0.70 -16.78 21.14
N GLY A 29 -1.39 -17.92 21.01
CA GLY A 29 -2.86 -17.94 20.90
C GLY A 29 -3.39 -17.58 19.50
N GLN A 30 -2.55 -17.73 18.47
CA GLN A 30 -2.99 -17.65 17.09
C GLN A 30 -2.88 -19.00 16.40
N ASP A 31 -3.94 -19.39 15.72
CA ASP A 31 -4.03 -20.62 14.96
C ASP A 31 -3.58 -20.42 13.52
N HIS A 32 -2.80 -21.39 13.05
CA HIS A 32 -2.48 -21.58 11.65
C HIS A 32 -3.53 -22.44 10.98
N GLN A 33 -3.73 -22.20 9.69
CA GLN A 33 -4.42 -23.18 8.88
C GLN A 33 -3.56 -24.46 8.82
N ALA A 34 -4.14 -25.60 9.18
CA ALA A 34 -3.54 -26.89 8.86
C ALA A 34 -3.58 -27.06 7.33
N VAL A 35 -2.45 -27.46 6.73
CA VAL A 35 -2.28 -27.61 5.27
C VAL A 35 -3.44 -28.42 4.66
N SER A 36 -4.14 -27.85 3.67
CA SER A 36 -5.35 -28.37 2.96
C SER A 36 -6.65 -28.27 3.78
N SER A 37 -7.81 -27.83 3.29
CA SER A 37 -8.43 -27.80 1.95
C SER A 37 -9.68 -26.90 2.02
N HIS A 38 -10.35 -26.66 0.88
CA HIS A 38 -11.74 -26.17 0.79
C HIS A 38 -12.61 -26.49 2.00
N SER A 39 -13.39 -25.51 2.45
CA SER A 39 -14.27 -25.73 3.58
C SER A 39 -15.38 -26.70 3.18
N GLY A 40 -15.53 -27.82 3.90
CA GLY A 40 -16.75 -28.64 3.82
C GLY A 40 -17.95 -27.99 4.51
N LEU A 41 -17.74 -26.82 5.13
CA LEU A 41 -18.71 -26.04 5.88
C LEU A 41 -19.37 -25.03 4.95
N GLY A 42 -20.61 -25.30 4.54
CA GLY A 42 -21.41 -24.32 3.82
C GLY A 42 -21.65 -23.07 4.69
N LEU A 43 -21.43 -21.88 4.15
CA LEU A 43 -21.84 -20.65 4.83
C LEU A 43 -23.35 -20.61 5.06
N SER A 44 -23.76 -19.88 6.08
CA SER A 44 -25.18 -19.63 6.29
C SER A 44 -25.76 -18.86 5.10
N ALA A 45 -26.95 -19.28 4.64
CA ALA A 45 -27.66 -18.63 3.53
C ALA A 45 -27.89 -17.13 3.77
N SER A 46 -28.00 -16.71 5.03
CA SER A 46 -28.13 -15.32 5.44
C SER A 46 -26.94 -14.44 5.03
N VAL A 47 -25.71 -14.96 5.11
CA VAL A 47 -24.50 -14.19 4.77
C VAL A 47 -24.39 -14.03 3.25
N ALA A 48 -24.64 -15.11 2.52
CA ALA A 48 -24.71 -15.07 1.05
C ALA A 48 -25.74 -14.06 0.54
N GLN A 49 -26.91 -13.97 1.17
CA GLN A 49 -27.94 -13.00 0.83
C GLN A 49 -27.50 -11.56 1.16
N GLN A 50 -26.86 -11.36 2.30
CA GLN A 50 -26.41 -10.03 2.70
C GLN A 50 -25.28 -9.50 1.80
N LEU A 51 -24.34 -10.36 1.38
CA LEU A 51 -23.31 -10.00 0.39
C LEU A 51 -23.93 -9.52 -0.93
N GLN A 52 -24.96 -10.20 -1.41
CA GLN A 52 -25.70 -9.79 -2.62
C GLN A 52 -26.42 -8.46 -2.42
N GLY A 53 -26.98 -8.22 -1.23
CA GLY A 53 -27.58 -6.93 -0.90
C GLY A 53 -26.56 -5.79 -0.93
N LEU A 54 -25.37 -6.01 -0.37
CA LEU A 54 -24.27 -5.04 -0.39
C LEU A 54 -23.78 -4.76 -1.81
N GLU A 55 -23.69 -5.78 -2.65
CA GLU A 55 -23.38 -5.65 -4.08
C GLU A 55 -24.41 -4.76 -4.80
N GLN A 56 -25.70 -5.05 -4.64
CA GLN A 56 -26.79 -4.31 -5.29
C GLN A 56 -26.86 -2.85 -4.85
N MET A 57 -26.44 -2.55 -3.63
CA MET A 57 -26.36 -1.18 -3.10
C MET A 57 -25.07 -0.47 -3.49
N HIS A 58 -24.15 -1.12 -4.21
CA HIS A 58 -22.81 -0.60 -4.50
C HIS A 58 -22.09 -0.11 -3.22
N ALA A 59 -22.15 -0.93 -2.18
CA ALA A 59 -21.57 -0.59 -0.88
C ALA A 59 -20.08 -0.22 -1.04
N ASP A 60 -19.70 0.90 -0.43
CA ASP A 60 -18.30 1.32 -0.43
C ASP A 60 -17.42 0.40 0.44
N ARG A 61 -16.10 0.54 0.31
CA ARG A 61 -15.12 -0.22 1.10
C ARG A 61 -15.37 -0.11 2.61
N SER A 62 -15.85 1.03 3.10
CA SER A 62 -16.10 1.22 4.53
C SER A 62 -17.25 0.34 5.00
N SER A 63 -18.38 0.40 4.27
CA SER A 63 -19.60 -0.36 4.53
C SER A 63 -19.37 -1.86 4.41
N LEU A 64 -18.60 -2.28 3.40
CA LEU A 64 -18.18 -3.68 3.24
C LEU A 64 -17.37 -4.16 4.44
N PHE A 65 -16.40 -3.37 4.86
CA PHE A 65 -15.57 -3.75 6.01
C PHE A 65 -16.35 -3.78 7.32
N GLN A 66 -17.29 -2.85 7.53
CA GLN A 66 -18.15 -2.85 8.72
C GLN A 66 -18.98 -4.13 8.83
N TYR A 67 -19.38 -4.71 7.70
CA TYR A 67 -20.07 -5.99 7.66
C TYR A 67 -19.13 -7.19 7.85
N LEU A 68 -18.03 -7.25 7.08
CA LEU A 68 -17.14 -8.42 7.05
C LEU A 68 -16.21 -8.51 8.27
N GLY A 69 -15.72 -7.38 8.78
CA GLY A 69 -14.76 -7.32 9.88
C GLY A 69 -15.20 -8.11 11.13
N PRO A 70 -16.43 -7.91 11.66
CA PRO A 70 -16.94 -8.67 12.79
C PRO A 70 -17.02 -10.17 12.52
N LEU A 71 -17.48 -10.57 11.32
CA LEU A 71 -17.58 -11.97 10.91
C LEU A 71 -16.20 -12.64 10.87
N LEU A 72 -15.21 -11.93 10.31
CA LEU A 72 -13.83 -12.39 10.25
C LEU A 72 -13.22 -12.51 11.64
N ARG A 73 -13.52 -11.60 12.56
CA ARG A 73 -13.01 -11.65 13.93
C ARG A 73 -13.51 -12.88 14.67
N SER A 74 -14.83 -13.08 14.70
CA SER A 74 -15.48 -14.15 15.49
C SER A 74 -15.47 -15.52 14.82
N GLY A 75 -15.39 -15.58 13.48
CA GLY A 75 -15.44 -16.82 12.73
C GLY A 75 -14.20 -17.69 12.92
N SER A 76 -14.38 -19.02 12.82
CA SER A 76 -13.26 -19.95 12.69
C SER A 76 -12.52 -19.74 11.37
N PHE A 77 -11.35 -20.35 11.20
CA PHE A 77 -10.64 -20.28 9.92
C PHE A 77 -11.48 -20.87 8.78
N ASP A 78 -12.14 -22.01 8.99
CA ASP A 78 -13.02 -22.64 8.00
C ASP A 78 -14.18 -21.73 7.58
N TYR A 79 -14.73 -20.96 8.52
CA TYR A 79 -15.77 -19.99 8.23
C TYR A 79 -15.26 -18.88 7.29
N VAL A 80 -14.02 -18.41 7.51
CA VAL A 80 -13.41 -17.41 6.63
C VAL A 80 -13.11 -17.99 5.24
N VAL A 81 -12.64 -19.24 5.16
CA VAL A 81 -12.44 -19.93 3.87
C VAL A 81 -13.75 -20.03 3.11
N GLY A 82 -14.84 -20.46 3.77
CA GLY A 82 -16.15 -20.48 3.13
C GLY A 82 -16.58 -19.08 2.66
N LEU A 83 -16.28 -18.02 3.43
CA LEU A 83 -16.68 -16.65 3.07
C LEU A 83 -15.96 -16.20 1.80
N VAL A 84 -14.68 -16.56 1.68
CA VAL A 84 -13.88 -16.36 0.47
C VAL A 84 -14.47 -17.14 -0.70
N GLU A 85 -14.81 -18.41 -0.51
CA GLU A 85 -15.45 -19.25 -1.55
C GLU A 85 -16.81 -18.68 -2.00
N GLU A 86 -17.58 -18.10 -1.08
CA GLU A 86 -18.84 -17.43 -1.39
C GLU A 86 -18.64 -16.13 -2.18
N LEU A 87 -17.58 -15.35 -1.88
CA LEU A 87 -17.20 -14.18 -2.68
C LEU A 87 -16.76 -14.59 -4.09
N GLU A 88 -15.97 -15.65 -4.24
CA GLU A 88 -15.60 -16.21 -5.55
C GLU A 88 -16.85 -16.65 -6.34
N ARG A 89 -17.78 -17.34 -5.67
CA ARG A 89 -19.05 -17.77 -6.27
C ARG A 89 -19.91 -16.58 -6.68
N LEU A 90 -19.98 -15.52 -5.86
CA LEU A 90 -20.67 -14.28 -6.21
C LEU A 90 -20.03 -13.64 -7.45
N GLY A 91 -18.70 -13.57 -7.47
CA GLY A 91 -17.92 -13.02 -8.58
C GLY A 91 -18.15 -13.74 -9.92
N SER A 92 -18.54 -15.02 -9.89
CA SER A 92 -18.84 -15.79 -11.11
C SER A 92 -20.17 -15.42 -11.80
N ARG A 93 -21.04 -14.61 -11.17
CA ARG A 93 -22.40 -14.33 -11.68
C ARG A 93 -22.45 -13.29 -12.80
N GLY A 94 -21.44 -12.45 -12.90
CA GLY A 94 -21.40 -11.35 -13.85
C GLY A 94 -20.35 -10.32 -13.47
N GLN A 95 -20.18 -9.32 -14.33
CA GLN A 95 -19.07 -8.37 -14.25
C GLN A 95 -19.12 -7.47 -13.02
N GLY A 96 -20.30 -6.92 -12.71
CA GLY A 96 -20.50 -6.12 -11.49
C GLY A 96 -20.18 -6.93 -10.23
N SER A 97 -20.64 -8.18 -10.18
CA SER A 97 -20.37 -9.11 -9.08
C SER A 97 -18.89 -9.48 -8.99
N PHE A 98 -18.22 -9.64 -10.13
CA PHE A 98 -16.78 -9.93 -10.18
C PHE A 98 -15.97 -8.83 -9.50
N TRP A 99 -16.18 -7.56 -9.87
CA TRP A 99 -15.44 -6.46 -9.28
C TRP A 99 -15.81 -6.19 -7.83
N PHE A 100 -17.07 -6.39 -7.47
CA PHE A 100 -17.47 -6.36 -6.07
C PHE A 100 -16.70 -7.38 -5.23
N ALA A 101 -16.60 -8.62 -5.70
CA ALA A 101 -15.86 -9.67 -5.02
C ALA A 101 -14.34 -9.40 -4.99
N VAL A 102 -13.75 -8.93 -6.10
CA VAL A 102 -12.34 -8.52 -6.13
C VAL A 102 -12.08 -7.36 -5.17
N GLU A 103 -12.95 -6.35 -5.13
CA GLU A 103 -12.80 -5.22 -4.21
C GLU A 103 -12.91 -5.65 -2.75
N ALA A 104 -13.88 -6.52 -2.43
CA ALA A 104 -14.01 -7.08 -1.09
C ALA A 104 -12.75 -7.86 -0.68
N LEU A 105 -12.26 -8.77 -1.52
CA LEU A 105 -11.04 -9.54 -1.23
C LEU A 105 -9.78 -8.66 -1.17
N THR A 106 -9.65 -7.70 -2.07
CA THR A 106 -8.53 -6.74 -2.09
C THR A 106 -8.53 -5.89 -0.82
N MET A 107 -9.69 -5.42 -0.38
CA MET A 107 -9.83 -4.69 0.88
C MET A 107 -9.41 -5.55 2.09
N LEU A 108 -9.78 -6.83 2.13
CA LEU A 108 -9.37 -7.75 3.19
C LEU A 108 -7.87 -8.07 3.14
N TYR A 109 -7.31 -8.15 1.93
CA TYR A 109 -5.88 -8.33 1.73
C TYR A 109 -5.07 -7.11 2.21
N ASP A 110 -5.50 -5.91 1.82
CA ASP A 110 -4.81 -4.64 2.05
C ASP A 110 -4.96 -4.11 3.48
N ARG A 111 -6.15 -4.24 4.09
CA ARG A 111 -6.41 -3.60 5.39
C ARG A 111 -5.79 -4.38 6.54
N ILE A 112 -5.34 -3.64 7.55
CA ILE A 112 -4.98 -4.18 8.85
C ILE A 112 -6.22 -4.19 9.75
N TYR A 113 -6.53 -5.34 10.37
CA TYR A 113 -7.68 -5.50 11.24
C TYR A 113 -7.54 -6.69 12.20
N ASP A 114 -8.40 -6.73 13.22
CA ASP A 114 -8.45 -7.79 14.22
C ASP A 114 -8.94 -9.09 13.59
N SER A 115 -8.03 -10.05 13.41
CA SER A 115 -8.34 -11.39 12.90
C SER A 115 -8.78 -12.37 13.99
N GLY A 116 -8.97 -11.91 15.23
CA GLY A 116 -9.22 -12.77 16.39
C GLY A 116 -8.08 -13.78 16.58
N GLU A 117 -8.45 -15.04 16.80
CA GLU A 117 -7.49 -16.14 17.00
C GLU A 117 -6.79 -16.58 15.72
N LYS A 118 -7.12 -16.03 14.54
CA LYS A 118 -6.54 -16.48 13.27
C LYS A 118 -5.26 -15.72 13.00
N ARG A 119 -4.20 -16.43 12.59
CA ARG A 119 -2.96 -15.78 12.16
C ARG A 119 -3.18 -15.05 10.83
N ARG A 120 -2.89 -13.75 10.79
CA ARG A 120 -3.02 -12.90 9.58
C ARG A 120 -2.35 -13.49 8.35
N ALA A 121 -1.15 -14.07 8.47
CA ALA A 121 -0.44 -14.65 7.34
C ALA A 121 -1.25 -15.74 6.61
N SER A 122 -2.00 -16.56 7.35
CA SER A 122 -2.86 -17.59 6.77
C SER A 122 -4.06 -16.97 6.04
N LEU A 123 -4.60 -15.87 6.57
CA LEU A 123 -5.69 -15.12 5.93
C LEU A 123 -5.22 -14.46 4.63
N LEU A 124 -4.04 -13.82 4.65
CA LEU A 124 -3.45 -13.21 3.46
C LEU A 124 -3.25 -14.23 2.35
N GLN A 125 -2.76 -15.44 2.67
CA GLN A 125 -2.65 -16.52 1.70
C GLN A 125 -4.02 -16.88 1.10
N ALA A 126 -5.05 -17.05 1.94
CA ALA A 126 -6.39 -17.40 1.46
C ALA A 126 -6.98 -16.34 0.51
N TYR A 127 -6.76 -15.04 0.81
CA TYR A 127 -7.22 -13.95 -0.04
C TYR A 127 -6.41 -13.85 -1.34
N ASP A 128 -5.09 -13.98 -1.27
CA ASP A 128 -4.19 -13.95 -2.43
C ASP A 128 -4.48 -15.10 -3.39
N ASP A 129 -4.68 -16.31 -2.87
CA ASP A 129 -5.04 -17.49 -3.66
C ASP A 129 -6.40 -17.29 -4.36
N ALA A 130 -7.38 -16.71 -3.67
CA ALA A 130 -8.70 -16.43 -4.25
C ALA A 130 -8.64 -15.33 -5.32
N LEU A 131 -7.95 -14.23 -5.06
CA LEU A 131 -7.71 -13.17 -6.06
C LEU A 131 -7.01 -13.74 -7.29
N THR A 132 -5.98 -14.56 -7.10
CA THR A 132 -5.25 -15.22 -8.19
C THR A 132 -6.16 -16.14 -9.00
N ARG A 133 -7.00 -16.97 -8.37
CA ARG A 133 -8.00 -17.80 -9.07
C ARG A 133 -9.01 -16.96 -9.84
N MET A 134 -9.52 -15.89 -9.23
CA MET A 134 -10.46 -14.98 -9.88
C MET A 134 -9.85 -14.32 -11.12
N PHE A 135 -8.67 -13.72 -11.01
CA PHE A 135 -7.99 -13.14 -12.17
C PHE A 135 -7.66 -14.18 -13.23
N SER A 136 -7.22 -15.38 -12.83
CA SER A 136 -6.93 -16.48 -13.77
C SER A 136 -8.18 -16.98 -14.51
N SER A 137 -9.37 -16.81 -13.92
CA SER A 137 -10.64 -17.18 -14.55
C SER A 137 -11.12 -16.18 -15.61
N ILE A 138 -10.51 -14.98 -15.69
CA ILE A 138 -10.74 -14.03 -16.79
C ILE A 138 -10.33 -14.71 -18.11
N PRO A 139 -11.20 -14.66 -19.15
CA PRO A 139 -10.92 -15.29 -20.44
C PRO A 139 -9.61 -14.81 -21.06
N LEU A 140 -8.81 -15.74 -21.58
CA LEU A 140 -7.63 -15.41 -22.35
C LEU A 140 -8.02 -14.68 -23.62
N LEU A 141 -7.28 -13.63 -23.96
CA LEU A 141 -7.44 -12.95 -25.23
C LEU A 141 -6.99 -13.87 -26.37
N ASP A 142 -7.94 -14.36 -27.16
CA ASP A 142 -7.74 -15.33 -28.25
C ASP A 142 -8.31 -14.86 -29.60
N GLY A 143 -8.61 -13.57 -29.73
CA GLY A 143 -9.09 -12.93 -30.96
C GLY A 143 -10.46 -12.27 -30.77
N ASP A 144 -11.31 -12.82 -29.91
CA ASP A 144 -12.49 -12.11 -29.41
C ASP A 144 -12.08 -11.18 -28.26
N HIS A 145 -12.28 -9.88 -28.47
CA HIS A 145 -11.96 -8.80 -27.54
C HIS A 145 -13.17 -7.89 -27.30
N ALA A 146 -14.37 -8.38 -27.62
CA ALA A 146 -15.63 -7.75 -27.25
C ALA A 146 -16.00 -8.02 -25.78
N HIS A 147 -15.21 -8.84 -25.07
CA HIS A 147 -15.33 -9.01 -23.63
C HIS A 147 -14.86 -7.76 -22.90
N GLU A 148 -15.62 -7.35 -21.88
CA GLU A 148 -15.27 -6.21 -21.02
C GLU A 148 -14.01 -6.46 -20.18
N PHE A 149 -13.66 -7.74 -19.95
CA PHE A 149 -12.43 -8.16 -19.30
C PHE A 149 -11.73 -9.21 -20.15
N VAL A 150 -10.43 -9.04 -20.33
CA VAL A 150 -9.59 -10.02 -21.02
C VAL A 150 -8.29 -10.23 -20.25
N ARG A 151 -7.70 -11.40 -20.41
CA ARG A 151 -6.43 -11.77 -19.78
C ARG A 151 -5.36 -12.07 -20.81
N LEU A 152 -4.14 -11.67 -20.51
CA LEU A 152 -2.94 -12.10 -21.21
C LEU A 152 -1.93 -12.69 -20.20
N ASP A 153 -1.07 -13.55 -20.71
CA ASP A 153 0.03 -14.19 -20.00
C ASP A 153 1.26 -14.24 -20.92
N TRP A 154 2.37 -14.79 -20.43
CA TRP A 154 3.60 -14.86 -21.20
C TRP A 154 3.44 -15.58 -22.55
N ALA A 155 2.70 -16.69 -22.57
CA ALA A 155 2.50 -17.49 -23.78
C ALA A 155 1.63 -16.77 -24.82
N SER A 156 0.63 -16.02 -24.34
CA SER A 156 -0.34 -15.29 -25.16
C SER A 156 0.05 -13.84 -25.48
N ARG A 157 1.11 -13.29 -24.88
CA ARG A 157 1.51 -11.87 -24.97
C ARG A 157 1.55 -11.27 -26.37
N LYS A 158 1.89 -12.08 -27.37
CA LYS A 158 1.95 -11.65 -28.79
C LYS A 158 0.57 -11.38 -29.41
N ARG A 159 -0.51 -11.73 -28.71
CA ARG A 159 -1.91 -11.53 -29.11
C ARG A 159 -2.49 -10.21 -28.61
N LEU A 160 -1.69 -9.32 -28.03
CA LEU A 160 -2.15 -8.02 -27.55
C LEU A 160 -2.85 -7.21 -28.66
N LEU A 161 -4.15 -6.97 -28.48
CA LEU A 161 -4.99 -6.13 -29.33
C LEU A 161 -5.39 -4.85 -28.59
N PRO A 162 -5.74 -3.76 -29.30
CA PRO A 162 -6.36 -2.58 -28.69
C PRO A 162 -7.70 -2.92 -28.01
N PRO A 163 -8.11 -2.19 -26.96
CA PRO A 163 -9.44 -2.38 -26.38
C PRO A 163 -10.54 -1.92 -27.35
N LEU A 164 -11.66 -2.65 -27.41
CA LEU A 164 -12.85 -2.24 -28.19
C LEU A 164 -13.86 -1.43 -27.38
N ILE A 165 -13.79 -1.53 -26.04
CA ILE A 165 -14.74 -0.92 -25.12
C ILE A 165 -13.97 0.10 -24.28
N VAL A 166 -14.58 1.25 -24.02
CA VAL A 166 -14.04 2.26 -23.10
C VAL A 166 -13.97 1.64 -21.70
N ASP A 167 -12.85 1.84 -21.00
CA ASP A 167 -12.60 1.29 -19.66
C ASP A 167 -12.54 -0.25 -19.57
N ASN A 168 -12.37 -0.94 -20.69
CA ASN A 168 -12.08 -2.38 -20.72
C ASN A 168 -10.83 -2.69 -19.90
N LEU A 169 -10.89 -3.75 -19.10
CA LEU A 169 -9.80 -4.16 -18.23
C LEU A 169 -8.99 -5.28 -18.86
N LEU A 170 -7.67 -5.07 -18.88
CA LEU A 170 -6.71 -6.11 -19.21
C LEU A 170 -5.99 -6.59 -17.95
N ALA A 171 -6.25 -7.85 -17.58
CA ALA A 171 -5.46 -8.55 -16.58
C ALA A 171 -4.24 -9.19 -17.25
N VAL A 172 -3.08 -9.06 -16.62
CA VAL A 172 -1.83 -9.64 -17.10
C VAL A 172 -1.26 -10.51 -16.00
N ASP A 173 -1.17 -11.81 -16.27
CA ASP A 173 -0.50 -12.76 -15.40
C ASP A 173 1.01 -12.61 -15.56
N ALA A 174 1.67 -12.16 -14.50
CA ALA A 174 3.10 -11.89 -14.50
C ALA A 174 3.96 -13.13 -14.21
N LEU A 175 3.36 -14.30 -13.89
CA LEU A 175 4.09 -15.46 -13.36
C LEU A 175 5.32 -15.87 -14.19
N ASP A 176 5.18 -15.90 -15.51
CA ASP A 176 6.21 -16.34 -16.45
C ASP A 176 6.90 -15.16 -17.16
N PHE A 177 6.58 -13.91 -16.82
CA PHE A 177 7.28 -12.75 -17.37
C PHE A 177 8.66 -12.59 -16.71
N PRO A 178 9.69 -12.15 -17.47
CA PRO A 178 10.95 -11.74 -16.87
C PRO A 178 10.76 -10.57 -15.91
N VAL A 179 11.44 -10.65 -14.75
CA VAL A 179 11.43 -9.59 -13.72
C VAL A 179 12.09 -8.28 -14.20
N GLU A 180 12.95 -8.37 -15.22
CA GLU A 180 13.64 -7.23 -15.84
C GLU A 180 14.10 -7.56 -17.27
N GLY A 181 14.61 -6.56 -17.99
CA GLY A 181 15.10 -6.70 -19.37
C GLY A 181 14.10 -6.26 -20.43
N SER A 182 14.47 -6.44 -21.70
CA SER A 182 13.72 -5.92 -22.85
C SER A 182 12.36 -6.60 -23.08
N GLU A 183 12.19 -7.83 -22.63
CA GLU A 183 10.92 -8.58 -22.67
C GLU A 183 10.22 -8.62 -21.30
N SER A 184 10.62 -7.76 -20.35
CA SER A 184 10.04 -7.76 -19.00
C SER A 184 8.55 -7.41 -18.97
N MET A 185 7.92 -7.79 -17.86
CA MET A 185 6.55 -7.38 -17.52
C MET A 185 6.36 -5.85 -17.63
N ALA A 186 7.33 -5.06 -17.13
CA ALA A 186 7.29 -3.61 -17.19
C ALA A 186 7.20 -3.08 -18.63
N ARG A 187 8.02 -3.62 -19.55
CA ARG A 187 7.98 -3.24 -20.97
C ARG A 187 6.66 -3.64 -21.61
N TYR A 188 6.13 -4.81 -21.24
CA TYR A 188 4.85 -5.28 -21.76
C TYR A 188 3.67 -4.40 -21.31
N LEU A 189 3.64 -3.94 -20.05
CA LEU A 189 2.61 -3.00 -19.57
C LEU A 189 2.65 -1.67 -20.32
N VAL A 190 3.83 -1.20 -20.74
CA VAL A 190 3.95 -0.02 -21.62
C VAL A 190 3.29 -0.29 -22.97
N ASP A 191 3.54 -1.45 -23.57
CA ASP A 191 2.92 -1.83 -24.84
C ASP A 191 1.39 -1.89 -24.70
N CYS A 192 0.87 -2.43 -23.59
CA CYS A 192 -0.56 -2.41 -23.26
C CYS A 192 -1.11 -0.97 -23.24
N TYR A 193 -0.47 -0.07 -22.50
CA TYR A 193 -0.89 1.33 -22.44
C TYR A 193 -0.87 2.01 -23.83
N GLN A 194 0.19 1.79 -24.60
CA GLN A 194 0.35 2.34 -25.96
C GLN A 194 -0.71 1.79 -26.93
N LYS A 195 -1.19 0.57 -26.71
CA LYS A 195 -2.31 -0.03 -27.45
C LYS A 195 -3.68 0.53 -27.08
N GLY A 196 -3.77 1.37 -26.05
CA GLY A 196 -5.01 2.05 -25.65
C GLY A 196 -5.60 1.54 -24.35
N TRP A 197 -5.00 0.53 -23.70
CA TRP A 197 -5.49 0.05 -22.41
C TRP A 197 -5.29 1.12 -21.32
N ARG A 198 -6.32 1.32 -20.49
CA ARG A 198 -6.32 2.32 -19.40
C ARG A 198 -6.66 1.74 -18.03
N ARG A 199 -7.22 0.52 -17.99
CA ARG A 199 -7.47 -0.24 -16.77
C ARG A 199 -6.64 -1.52 -16.84
N LEU A 200 -5.59 -1.59 -16.04
CA LEU A 200 -4.66 -2.71 -16.04
C LEU A 200 -4.60 -3.37 -14.67
N VAL A 201 -4.59 -4.69 -14.64
CA VAL A 201 -4.26 -5.49 -13.45
C VAL A 201 -3.03 -6.32 -13.77
N ALA A 202 -2.00 -6.24 -12.93
CA ALA A 202 -0.85 -7.12 -12.97
C ALA A 202 -0.87 -7.99 -11.72
N PHE A 203 -0.98 -9.31 -11.86
CA PHE A 203 -1.04 -10.24 -10.73
C PHE A 203 0.05 -11.31 -10.84
N ASN A 204 0.30 -12.06 -9.77
CA ASN A 204 1.48 -12.94 -9.62
C ASN A 204 2.82 -12.17 -9.67
N LEU A 205 2.87 -10.93 -9.19
CA LEU A 205 4.11 -10.17 -9.14
C LEU A 205 5.03 -10.72 -8.03
N ARG A 206 6.29 -11.01 -8.38
CA ARG A 206 7.30 -11.55 -7.48
C ARG A 206 8.63 -10.78 -7.58
N GLY A 207 8.59 -9.50 -7.27
CA GLY A 207 9.77 -8.62 -7.37
C GLY A 207 10.07 -8.13 -8.79
N HIS A 208 9.07 -8.10 -9.68
CA HIS A 208 9.22 -7.50 -11.01
C HIS A 208 9.59 -6.03 -10.88
N ARG A 209 10.65 -5.62 -11.57
CA ARG A 209 11.22 -4.28 -11.47
C ARG A 209 10.62 -3.36 -12.53
N PHE A 210 10.72 -2.05 -12.31
CA PHE A 210 10.38 -1.01 -13.28
C PHE A 210 8.89 -0.97 -13.69
N ILE A 211 7.99 -1.58 -12.90
CA ILE A 211 6.55 -1.54 -13.17
C ILE A 211 6.07 -0.09 -13.27
N ALA A 212 5.26 0.21 -14.28
CA ALA A 212 4.81 1.56 -14.65
C ALA A 212 5.88 2.53 -15.17
N ASN A 213 7.10 2.06 -15.48
CA ASN A 213 8.14 2.91 -16.07
C ASN A 213 8.01 2.96 -17.59
N GLY A 214 8.40 4.09 -18.19
CA GLY A 214 8.46 4.23 -19.64
C GLY A 214 7.09 4.39 -20.32
N LEU A 215 6.02 4.63 -19.55
CA LEU A 215 4.69 4.93 -20.08
C LEU A 215 4.65 6.25 -20.89
N GLY A 216 5.61 7.15 -20.65
CA GLY A 216 5.70 8.46 -21.29
C GLY A 216 4.94 9.54 -20.53
N PRO A 217 4.88 10.77 -21.08
CA PRO A 217 4.17 11.88 -20.47
C PRO A 217 2.64 11.75 -20.62
N GLY A 218 1.88 12.41 -19.74
CA GLY A 218 0.43 12.57 -19.90
C GLY A 218 -0.36 11.28 -19.79
N THR A 219 -0.11 10.48 -18.75
CA THR A 219 -0.76 9.19 -18.50
C THR A 219 -1.98 9.29 -17.58
N SER A 220 -2.58 10.48 -17.45
CA SER A 220 -3.81 10.68 -16.69
C SER A 220 -4.94 9.78 -17.23
N GLY A 221 -5.67 9.15 -16.31
CA GLY A 221 -6.72 8.18 -16.64
C GLY A 221 -6.23 6.74 -16.80
N LEU A 222 -4.91 6.49 -16.80
CA LEU A 222 -4.38 5.13 -16.61
C LEU A 222 -4.47 4.76 -15.14
N ARG A 223 -5.06 3.61 -14.85
CA ARG A 223 -5.00 2.92 -13.56
C ARG A 223 -4.33 1.55 -13.72
N LEU A 224 -3.37 1.27 -12.85
CA LEU A 224 -2.68 0.00 -12.74
C LEU A 224 -2.76 -0.52 -11.29
N ASP A 225 -3.39 -1.67 -11.10
CA ASP A 225 -3.41 -2.38 -9.82
C ASP A 225 -2.44 -3.57 -9.87
N CYS A 226 -1.48 -3.59 -8.95
CA CYS A 226 -0.37 -4.54 -8.86
C CYS A 226 -0.58 -5.46 -7.65
N TYR A 227 -0.81 -6.76 -7.89
CA TYR A 227 -0.99 -7.77 -6.85
C TYR A 227 0.30 -8.58 -6.65
N GLY A 228 0.85 -8.46 -5.44
CA GLY A 228 2.13 -9.04 -5.03
C GLY A 228 3.22 -7.97 -4.81
N ASP A 229 4.35 -8.41 -4.26
CA ASP A 229 5.48 -7.52 -3.98
C ASP A 229 6.17 -7.09 -5.28
N VAL A 230 6.46 -5.79 -5.38
CA VAL A 230 7.06 -5.17 -6.57
C VAL A 230 8.54 -4.86 -6.33
N GLY A 231 9.37 -5.07 -7.36
CA GLY A 231 10.78 -4.79 -7.31
C GLY A 231 11.10 -3.30 -7.42
N ASP A 232 12.39 -3.00 -7.60
CA ASP A 232 12.88 -1.62 -7.66
C ASP A 232 12.18 -0.77 -8.73
N TYR A 233 12.14 0.55 -8.49
CA TYR A 233 11.73 1.58 -9.42
C TYR A 233 10.26 1.59 -9.84
N VAL A 234 9.34 0.91 -9.13
CA VAL A 234 7.91 1.01 -9.47
C VAL A 234 7.44 2.46 -9.48
N GLY A 235 6.72 2.84 -10.54
CA GLY A 235 6.18 4.20 -10.72
C GLY A 235 7.24 5.26 -11.01
N SER A 236 8.47 4.89 -11.39
CA SER A 236 9.50 5.87 -11.72
C SER A 236 9.14 6.61 -13.02
N GLY A 237 9.17 7.94 -12.95
CA GLY A 237 8.89 8.82 -14.08
C GLY A 237 7.42 8.89 -14.52
N ILE A 238 6.47 8.38 -13.73
CA ILE A 238 5.05 8.52 -14.07
C ILE A 238 4.62 9.99 -14.11
N ASP A 239 3.74 10.30 -15.06
CA ASP A 239 3.19 11.63 -15.29
C ASP A 239 1.67 11.56 -15.49
N GLY A 240 0.97 11.19 -14.42
CA GLY A 240 -0.48 11.23 -14.32
C GLY A 240 -1.16 9.91 -13.98
N ALA A 241 -0.46 8.78 -14.08
CA ALA A 241 -1.05 7.46 -13.81
C ALA A 241 -1.41 7.28 -12.33
N GLU A 242 -2.43 6.48 -12.06
CA GLU A 242 -2.73 5.93 -10.74
C GLU A 242 -2.17 4.51 -10.66
N VAL A 243 -1.27 4.26 -9.70
CA VAL A 243 -0.67 2.95 -9.45
C VAL A 243 -0.96 2.53 -8.02
N ASN A 244 -1.58 1.36 -7.85
CA ASN A 244 -1.83 0.75 -6.55
C ASN A 244 -0.97 -0.52 -6.42
N VAL A 245 -0.17 -0.62 -5.37
CA VAL A 245 0.65 -1.80 -5.05
C VAL A 245 0.05 -2.49 -3.84
N HIS A 246 -0.64 -3.61 -4.08
CA HIS A 246 -1.19 -4.51 -3.07
C HIS A 246 -0.06 -5.42 -2.57
N GLY A 247 0.83 -4.85 -1.75
CA GLY A 247 2.06 -5.47 -1.28
C GLY A 247 3.11 -4.43 -0.90
N ALA A 248 4.35 -4.87 -0.69
CA ALA A 248 5.50 -4.00 -0.50
C ALA A 248 6.19 -3.66 -1.82
N ALA A 249 7.03 -2.63 -1.80
CA ALA A 249 7.87 -2.26 -2.94
C ALA A 249 9.33 -2.06 -2.49
N GLN A 250 10.28 -2.43 -3.37
CA GLN A 250 11.72 -2.33 -3.07
C GLN A 250 12.26 -0.89 -3.24
N ASP A 251 13.47 -0.71 -3.76
CA ASP A 251 14.15 0.58 -3.73
C ASP A 251 13.68 1.52 -4.87
N GLN A 252 13.87 2.83 -4.70
CA GLN A 252 13.68 3.86 -5.72
C GLN A 252 12.26 3.96 -6.31
N VAL A 253 11.27 3.52 -5.54
CA VAL A 253 9.84 3.71 -5.79
C VAL A 253 9.55 5.18 -6.12
N ALA A 254 8.82 5.44 -7.21
CA ALA A 254 8.43 6.78 -7.66
C ALA A 254 9.59 7.77 -7.84
N GLN A 255 10.79 7.29 -8.18
CA GLN A 255 11.89 8.15 -8.61
C GLN A 255 11.43 9.06 -9.75
N ILE A 256 11.81 10.34 -9.72
CA ILE A 256 11.47 11.36 -10.72
C ILE A 256 9.97 11.44 -11.09
N MET A 257 9.07 10.92 -10.26
CA MET A 257 7.62 10.99 -10.46
C MET A 257 7.19 12.46 -10.63
N LYS A 258 6.45 12.75 -11.70
CA LYS A 258 6.04 14.11 -12.04
C LYS A 258 4.66 14.46 -11.52
N SER A 259 3.69 13.57 -11.74
CA SER A 259 2.29 13.74 -11.35
C SER A 259 1.58 12.38 -11.32
N GLY A 260 0.35 12.33 -10.81
CA GLY A 260 -0.42 11.10 -10.66
C GLY A 260 -0.50 10.68 -9.19
N LYS A 261 -0.88 9.41 -8.97
CA LYS A 261 -1.10 8.86 -7.64
C LYS A 261 -0.42 7.52 -7.47
N LEU A 262 0.25 7.32 -6.35
CA LEU A 262 0.83 6.04 -5.96
C LEU A 262 0.36 5.63 -4.57
N VAL A 263 -0.16 4.41 -4.45
CA VAL A 263 -0.55 3.82 -3.16
C VAL A 263 0.23 2.53 -2.97
N VAL A 264 0.88 2.35 -1.82
CA VAL A 264 1.59 1.12 -1.46
C VAL A 264 1.01 0.59 -0.14
N HIS A 265 0.46 -0.61 -0.19
CA HIS A 265 -0.17 -1.30 0.95
C HIS A 265 0.84 -2.07 1.83
N GLY A 266 2.12 -1.72 1.73
CA GLY A 266 3.23 -2.30 2.47
C GLY A 266 4.34 -1.29 2.75
N ASP A 267 5.55 -1.79 2.98
CA ASP A 267 6.76 -0.97 3.16
C ASP A 267 7.35 -0.56 1.80
N VAL A 268 8.16 0.52 1.80
CA VAL A 268 8.97 0.94 0.65
C VAL A 268 10.46 0.98 0.99
N GLY A 269 11.31 0.69 0.01
CA GLY A 269 12.77 0.63 0.15
C GLY A 269 13.48 1.98 0.18
N GLN A 270 14.79 1.93 -0.09
CA GLN A 270 15.71 3.07 -0.07
C GLN A 270 15.42 4.06 -1.20
N ALA A 271 15.70 5.35 -0.95
CA ALA A 271 15.60 6.42 -1.94
C ALA A 271 14.21 6.52 -2.61
N PHE A 272 13.16 6.18 -1.87
CA PHE A 272 11.77 6.42 -2.23
C PHE A 272 11.57 7.89 -2.65
N MET A 273 10.92 8.12 -3.80
CA MET A 273 10.68 9.43 -4.42
C MET A 273 11.95 10.27 -4.67
N TYR A 274 13.08 9.63 -4.93
CA TYR A 274 14.29 10.33 -5.33
C TYR A 274 14.04 11.25 -6.53
N ALA A 275 14.33 12.54 -6.36
CA ALA A 275 14.21 13.59 -7.36
C ALA A 275 12.79 13.77 -7.95
N ALA A 276 11.74 13.30 -7.25
CA ALA A 276 10.35 13.49 -7.65
C ALA A 276 10.00 14.98 -7.81
N LYS A 277 9.06 15.28 -8.72
CA LYS A 277 8.59 16.63 -9.04
C LYS A 277 7.18 16.91 -8.49
N GLY A 278 6.41 15.87 -8.20
CA GLY A 278 5.02 16.00 -7.78
C GLY A 278 4.31 14.65 -7.59
N GLY A 279 2.99 14.74 -7.37
CA GLY A 279 2.12 13.58 -7.21
C GLY A 279 1.68 13.34 -5.77
N ASP A 280 0.59 12.58 -5.63
CA ASP A 280 0.00 12.22 -4.34
C ASP A 280 0.38 10.78 -4.01
N VAL A 281 1.08 10.56 -2.89
CA VAL A 281 1.66 9.25 -2.56
C VAL A 281 1.31 8.82 -1.14
N TYR A 282 0.86 7.57 -0.98
CA TYR A 282 0.34 7.03 0.28
C TYR A 282 0.99 5.68 0.58
N ILE A 283 1.65 5.58 1.72
CA ILE A 283 2.38 4.38 2.15
C ILE A 283 1.76 3.86 3.46
N LEU A 284 1.29 2.62 3.47
CA LEU A 284 0.77 1.97 4.69
C LEU A 284 1.90 1.69 5.69
N GLY A 285 3.04 1.24 5.21
CA GLY A 285 4.17 0.83 6.04
C GLY A 285 5.21 1.94 6.27
N ASN A 286 6.44 1.51 6.46
CA ASN A 286 7.62 2.32 6.65
C ASN A 286 8.31 2.59 5.30
N ALA A 287 9.11 3.65 5.26
CA ALA A 287 10.12 3.83 4.23
C ALA A 287 11.52 3.51 4.80
N ALA A 288 12.47 3.15 3.95
CA ALA A 288 13.85 2.95 4.39
C ALA A 288 14.61 4.30 4.47
N GLY A 289 15.89 4.33 4.08
CA GLY A 289 16.73 5.53 4.12
C GLY A 289 16.54 6.45 2.91
N ARG A 290 16.80 7.75 3.13
CA ARG A 290 16.77 8.84 2.14
C ARG A 290 15.45 9.02 1.36
N PRO A 291 14.27 8.86 1.98
CA PRO A 291 13.02 9.17 1.29
C PRO A 291 12.95 10.65 0.90
N LEU A 292 12.45 10.93 -0.31
CA LEU A 292 12.31 12.26 -0.92
C LEU A 292 13.62 13.04 -1.11
N ILE A 293 14.76 12.35 -1.18
CA ILE A 293 16.01 13.03 -1.51
C ILE A 293 15.91 13.78 -2.84
N ASN A 294 16.38 15.03 -2.89
CA ASN A 294 16.36 15.91 -4.07
C ASN A 294 14.97 16.13 -4.67
N ALA A 295 13.88 15.78 -3.97
CA ALA A 295 12.54 16.02 -4.47
C ALA A 295 12.24 17.53 -4.51
N VAL A 296 11.53 17.96 -5.56
CA VAL A 296 11.26 19.37 -5.86
C VAL A 296 9.80 19.55 -6.25
N GLY A 297 9.34 20.79 -6.33
CA GLY A 297 8.00 21.08 -6.83
C GLY A 297 6.90 20.72 -5.83
N ARG A 298 6.02 19.78 -6.18
CA ARG A 298 4.74 19.57 -5.47
C ARG A 298 4.46 18.14 -4.98
N PRO A 299 5.42 17.36 -4.45
CA PRO A 299 5.12 16.04 -3.89
C PRO A 299 4.25 16.17 -2.64
N ARG A 300 3.23 15.34 -2.51
CA ARG A 300 2.32 15.29 -1.36
C ARG A 300 2.28 13.86 -0.83
N VAL A 301 2.92 13.62 0.30
CA VAL A 301 3.24 12.26 0.73
C VAL A 301 2.72 11.97 2.13
N VAL A 302 2.10 10.81 2.33
CA VAL A 302 1.73 10.26 3.63
C VAL A 302 2.49 8.94 3.85
N ILE A 303 3.25 8.87 4.94
CA ILE A 303 3.91 7.66 5.43
C ILE A 303 3.29 7.31 6.77
N ASN A 304 2.52 6.22 6.85
CA ASN A 304 1.85 5.83 8.09
C ASN A 304 2.80 5.22 9.12
N GLY A 305 3.83 4.50 8.63
CA GLY A 305 4.95 4.05 9.43
C GLY A 305 5.91 5.18 9.78
N THR A 306 7.19 4.85 9.78
CA THR A 306 8.28 5.81 9.94
C THR A 306 9.31 5.65 8.82
N CYS A 307 10.44 6.34 8.91
CA CYS A 307 11.57 6.15 8.01
C CYS A 307 12.92 6.26 8.71
N LEU A 308 13.97 5.82 8.01
CA LEU A 308 15.35 5.91 8.50
C LEU A 308 15.94 7.29 8.17
N ASP A 309 17.27 7.40 8.19
CA ASP A 309 17.99 8.67 8.05
C ASP A 309 17.68 9.42 6.75
N TYR A 310 17.89 10.75 6.79
CA TYR A 310 17.85 11.67 5.64
C TYR A 310 16.48 11.81 4.95
N LEU A 311 15.38 11.73 5.70
CA LEU A 311 14.08 12.13 5.16
C LEU A 311 14.13 13.58 4.64
N ALA A 312 13.78 13.75 3.37
CA ALA A 312 13.71 15.02 2.67
C ALA A 312 15.04 15.79 2.65
N GLU A 313 16.15 15.07 2.45
CA GLU A 313 17.46 15.65 2.13
C GLU A 313 17.40 16.42 0.79
N SER A 314 17.85 17.68 0.78
CA SER A 314 17.81 18.60 -0.35
C SER A 314 16.40 18.76 -0.94
N PHE A 315 15.39 18.86 -0.06
CA PHE A 315 14.00 19.07 -0.47
C PHE A 315 13.79 20.53 -0.91
N MET A 316 13.40 20.70 -2.18
CA MET A 316 13.23 22.01 -2.82
C MET A 316 11.78 22.16 -3.30
N ALA A 317 10.84 21.87 -2.41
CA ALA A 317 9.44 21.76 -2.76
C ALA A 317 8.65 23.07 -2.62
N GLY A 318 9.30 24.24 -2.53
CA GLY A 318 8.60 25.54 -2.46
C GLY A 318 7.67 25.70 -1.25
N ASP A 319 6.75 26.66 -1.27
CA ASP A 319 5.82 26.89 -0.15
C ASP A 319 4.62 25.93 -0.20
N PRO A 320 4.41 25.06 0.82
CA PRO A 320 3.28 24.14 0.87
C PRO A 320 1.91 24.78 0.66
N TYR A 321 1.71 26.02 1.11
CA TYR A 321 0.43 26.74 0.99
C TYR A 321 0.23 27.41 -0.37
N ASN A 322 1.27 27.47 -1.20
CA ASN A 322 1.24 28.03 -2.56
C ASN A 322 1.56 26.95 -3.60
N GLY A 323 1.10 25.73 -3.36
CA GLY A 323 1.24 24.61 -4.29
C GLY A 323 2.55 23.83 -4.20
N GLY A 324 3.44 24.18 -3.27
CA GLY A 324 4.65 23.44 -2.96
C GLY A 324 4.40 22.12 -2.22
N GLY A 325 5.40 21.25 -2.11
CA GLY A 325 5.27 19.90 -1.54
C GLY A 325 5.44 19.78 -0.02
N PHE A 326 4.96 18.68 0.53
CA PHE A 326 5.15 18.31 1.94
C PHE A 326 5.13 16.79 2.16
N VAL A 327 5.55 16.38 3.35
CA VAL A 327 5.46 14.98 3.82
C VAL A 327 4.76 14.91 5.16
N ILE A 328 3.88 13.94 5.34
CA ILE A 328 3.26 13.59 6.62
C ILE A 328 3.83 12.24 7.06
N VAL A 329 4.31 12.15 8.31
CA VAL A 329 4.79 10.90 8.91
C VAL A 329 4.00 10.64 10.19
N ASN A 330 3.24 9.53 10.23
CA ASN A 330 2.40 9.21 11.38
C ASN A 330 3.14 8.40 12.47
N GLY A 331 4.25 7.72 12.14
CA GLY A 331 5.06 7.02 13.14
C GLY A 331 4.31 5.87 13.83
N LEU A 332 3.38 5.22 13.13
CA LEU A 332 2.55 4.14 13.65
C LEU A 332 3.06 2.78 13.22
N ARG A 333 2.68 1.74 13.93
CA ARG A 333 2.84 0.35 13.50
C ARG A 333 1.56 -0.42 13.78
N PRO A 334 1.22 -1.38 12.91
CA PRO A 334 0.09 -2.26 13.17
C PRO A 334 0.39 -3.21 14.33
N THR A 335 -0.64 -3.54 15.09
CA THR A 335 -0.65 -4.64 16.06
C THR A 335 -1.41 -5.84 15.50
N HIS A 336 -1.22 -7.00 16.12
CA HIS A 336 -1.85 -8.25 15.68
C HIS A 336 -3.38 -8.23 15.73
N ASP A 337 -3.95 -7.41 16.62
CA ASP A 337 -5.38 -7.18 16.81
C ASP A 337 -5.89 -5.98 15.98
N GLY A 338 -5.16 -5.60 14.93
CA GLY A 338 -5.66 -4.64 13.95
C GLY A 338 -5.61 -3.17 14.35
N ARG A 339 -5.05 -2.85 15.52
CA ARG A 339 -4.89 -1.46 15.95
C ARG A 339 -3.60 -0.86 15.41
N PHE A 340 -3.56 0.45 15.31
CA PHE A 340 -2.32 1.18 15.07
C PHE A 340 -1.83 1.75 16.41
N VAL A 341 -0.57 1.48 16.72
CA VAL A 341 0.08 1.99 17.93
C VAL A 341 1.34 2.73 17.56
N GLU A 342 1.75 3.64 18.43
CA GLU A 342 2.94 4.44 18.24
C GLU A 342 4.19 3.55 18.18
N GLN A 343 5.10 3.89 17.28
CA GLN A 343 6.46 3.38 17.31
C GLN A 343 7.24 4.04 18.45
N ALA A 344 8.37 3.43 18.84
CA ALA A 344 9.19 3.94 19.94
C ALA A 344 9.72 5.37 19.69
N SER A 345 9.87 5.74 18.42
CA SER A 345 10.10 7.10 17.98
C SER A 345 9.26 7.36 16.74
N PRO A 346 8.64 8.55 16.59
CA PRO A 346 7.93 8.93 15.37
C PRO A 346 8.89 9.02 14.16
N TYR A 347 10.16 9.33 14.41
CA TYR A 347 11.25 9.33 13.43
C TYR A 347 12.56 8.87 14.10
N PRO A 348 13.01 7.62 13.87
CA PRO A 348 14.23 7.09 14.48
C PRO A 348 15.53 7.53 13.79
N GLY A 349 15.45 8.17 12.62
CA GLY A 349 16.62 8.61 11.86
C GLY A 349 17.27 9.90 12.36
N GLY A 350 18.38 10.26 11.73
CA GLY A 350 19.04 11.57 11.82
C GLY A 350 19.05 12.33 10.50
N ASN A 351 19.69 13.50 10.49
CA ASN A 351 19.81 14.38 9.32
C ASN A 351 18.48 14.70 8.63
N LEU A 352 17.41 14.83 9.42
CA LEU A 352 16.09 15.17 8.97
C LEU A 352 16.10 16.53 8.29
N PHE A 353 15.47 16.59 7.12
CA PHE A 353 15.28 17.81 6.35
C PHE A 353 16.60 18.51 5.98
N SER A 354 17.64 17.69 5.75
CA SER A 354 18.98 18.19 5.50
C SER A 354 19.06 19.04 4.24
N LEU A 355 19.70 20.23 4.26
CA LEU A 355 19.86 21.09 3.07
C LEU A 355 18.55 21.46 2.34
N ALA A 356 17.39 21.32 2.99
CA ALA A 356 16.11 21.66 2.40
C ALA A 356 15.98 23.18 2.25
N SER A 357 15.48 23.64 1.09
CA SER A 357 15.23 25.06 0.80
C SER A 357 13.74 25.37 0.58
N GLY A 358 12.88 24.34 0.62
CA GLY A 358 11.44 24.50 0.53
C GLY A 358 10.70 23.24 0.95
N GLY A 359 9.39 23.39 1.16
CA GLY A 359 8.47 22.37 1.63
C GLY A 359 8.30 22.39 3.15
N ALA A 360 7.56 21.41 3.65
CA ALA A 360 7.42 21.18 5.09
C ALA A 360 7.25 19.69 5.39
N LEU A 361 7.58 19.29 6.61
CA LEU A 361 7.22 17.99 7.16
C LEU A 361 6.21 18.17 8.29
N TYR A 362 5.27 17.25 8.38
CA TYR A 362 4.28 17.16 9.45
C TYR A 362 4.43 15.81 10.14
N ILE A 363 5.05 15.81 11.31
CA ILE A 363 5.38 14.59 12.05
C ILE A 363 4.39 14.44 13.19
N ARG A 364 3.70 13.30 13.27
CA ARG A 364 2.87 12.94 14.42
C ARG A 364 3.79 12.64 15.60
N ASP A 365 3.90 13.57 16.54
CA ASP A 365 4.78 13.50 17.70
C ASP A 365 4.07 14.08 18.96
N PRO A 366 3.05 13.36 19.48
CA PRO A 366 2.27 13.84 20.62
C PRO A 366 3.06 13.86 21.93
N HIS A 367 4.23 13.21 21.97
CA HIS A 367 5.09 13.11 23.14
C HIS A 367 6.32 14.03 23.06
N CYS A 368 6.43 14.85 22.01
CA CYS A 368 7.54 15.79 21.80
C CYS A 368 8.91 15.09 21.84
N LEU A 369 9.01 13.91 21.21
CA LEU A 369 10.23 13.12 21.12
C LEU A 369 11.17 13.62 20.03
N LEU A 370 10.65 14.30 19.01
CA LEU A 370 11.47 14.86 17.94
C LEU A 370 12.29 16.04 18.48
N SER A 371 13.62 15.95 18.35
CA SER A 371 14.54 16.99 18.84
C SER A 371 15.28 17.71 17.72
N SER A 372 15.84 18.88 18.03
CA SER A 372 16.67 19.63 17.10
C SER A 372 17.93 18.88 16.67
N ASP A 373 18.43 17.93 17.48
CA ASP A 373 19.64 17.16 17.18
C ASP A 373 19.45 16.20 16.00
N GLN A 374 18.20 15.90 15.65
CA GLN A 374 17.86 15.09 14.49
C GLN A 374 17.79 15.92 13.20
N LEU A 375 17.68 17.25 13.29
CA LEU A 375 17.55 18.17 12.16
C LEU A 375 18.92 18.59 11.60
N ASN A 376 18.99 18.84 10.28
CA ASN A 376 20.21 19.36 9.64
C ASN A 376 19.93 20.47 8.60
N GLY A 377 19.34 21.58 9.02
CA GLY A 377 18.94 22.67 8.11
C GLY A 377 17.43 22.94 8.10
N GLY A 378 16.67 22.18 8.88
CA GLY A 378 15.31 22.51 9.28
C GLY A 378 15.24 23.05 10.71
N ARG A 379 14.09 23.60 11.08
CA ARG A 379 13.72 23.92 12.46
C ARG A 379 12.33 23.38 12.79
N LEU A 380 12.12 23.07 14.07
CA LEU A 380 10.79 22.80 14.59
C LEU A 380 9.96 24.08 14.60
N ALA A 381 8.70 23.96 14.22
CA ALA A 381 7.71 25.03 14.23
C ALA A 381 6.40 24.52 14.83
N GLU A 382 5.58 25.46 15.30
CA GLU A 382 4.23 25.15 15.77
C GLU A 382 3.36 24.65 14.61
N PHE A 383 2.53 23.65 14.89
CA PHE A 383 1.52 23.17 13.96
C PHE A 383 0.23 23.97 14.14
N THR A 384 -0.20 24.65 13.08
CA THR A 384 -1.31 25.62 13.10
C THR A 384 -2.59 25.06 12.48
N GLU A 385 -3.71 25.76 12.66
CA GLU A 385 -4.98 25.46 11.95
C GLU A 385 -4.84 25.54 10.43
N ARG A 386 -3.94 26.40 9.92
CA ARG A 386 -3.65 26.48 8.48
C ARG A 386 -2.95 25.20 8.00
N ASP A 387 -2.04 24.65 8.80
CA ASP A 387 -1.41 23.36 8.53
C ASP A 387 -2.44 22.25 8.53
N TRP A 388 -3.34 22.24 9.52
CA TRP A 388 -4.44 21.27 9.58
C TRP A 388 -5.31 21.31 8.33
N GLY A 389 -5.74 22.49 7.90
CA GLY A 389 -6.52 22.67 6.67
C GLY A 389 -5.79 22.18 5.41
N LEU A 390 -4.45 22.23 5.40
CA LEU A 390 -3.63 21.73 4.30
C LEU A 390 -3.51 20.20 4.30
N VAL A 391 -3.25 19.58 5.46
CA VAL A 391 -2.93 18.14 5.54
C VAL A 391 -4.17 17.25 5.66
N ARG A 392 -5.27 17.77 6.23
CA ARG A 392 -6.48 16.99 6.53
C ARG A 392 -7.04 16.25 5.31
N PRO A 393 -7.17 16.84 4.09
CA PRO A 393 -7.68 16.10 2.94
C PRO A 393 -6.83 14.87 2.56
N TYR A 394 -5.52 14.94 2.81
CA TYR A 394 -4.61 13.81 2.57
C TYR A 394 -4.74 12.74 3.65
N LEU A 395 -5.04 13.14 4.89
CA LEU A 395 -5.35 12.19 5.97
C LEU A 395 -6.73 11.53 5.78
N GLU A 396 -7.71 12.24 5.22
CA GLU A 396 -9.02 11.68 4.86
C GLU A 396 -8.90 10.66 3.73
N GLU A 397 -8.09 10.94 2.70
CA GLU A 397 -7.79 9.96 1.66
C GLU A 397 -7.00 8.77 2.21
N ASN A 398 -6.06 9.01 3.13
CA ASN A 398 -5.33 7.95 3.83
C ASN A 398 -6.26 7.04 4.65
N GLU A 399 -7.26 7.61 5.33
CA GLU A 399 -8.30 6.86 6.03
C GLU A 399 -9.14 6.02 5.05
N ARG A 400 -9.52 6.59 3.91
CA ARG A 400 -10.26 5.85 2.87
C ARG A 400 -9.47 4.65 2.34
N LEU A 401 -8.17 4.85 2.07
CA LEU A 401 -7.28 3.84 1.51
C LEU A 401 -6.96 2.72 2.51
N PHE A 402 -6.57 3.07 3.74
CA PHE A 402 -5.99 2.13 4.69
C PHE A 402 -6.87 1.82 5.91
N GLY A 403 -7.94 2.59 6.12
CA GLY A 403 -8.80 2.48 7.30
C GLY A 403 -8.19 3.08 8.58
N ILE A 404 -7.10 3.86 8.47
CA ILE A 404 -6.46 4.55 9.60
C ILE A 404 -7.27 5.81 9.92
N GLY A 405 -8.07 5.75 10.97
CA GLY A 405 -9.03 6.78 11.32
C GLY A 405 -8.37 8.02 11.89
N ILE A 406 -8.78 9.19 11.40
CA ILE A 406 -8.20 10.47 11.84
C ILE A 406 -8.38 10.67 13.34
N GLU A 407 -9.61 10.56 13.84
CA GLU A 407 -9.88 10.71 15.27
C GLU A 407 -9.33 9.50 16.06
N ARG A 408 -9.69 8.29 15.61
CA ARG A 408 -9.44 7.04 16.34
C ARG A 408 -7.97 6.69 16.46
N ASP A 409 -7.21 6.80 15.38
CA ASP A 409 -5.84 6.28 15.32
C ASP A 409 -4.79 7.40 15.32
N LEU A 410 -5.11 8.57 14.73
CA LEU A 410 -4.15 9.68 14.64
C LEU A 410 -4.26 10.62 15.83
N LEU A 411 -5.45 11.13 16.14
CA LEU A 411 -5.65 12.18 17.15
C LEU A 411 -5.89 11.64 18.57
N THR A 412 -6.29 10.38 18.72
CA THR A 412 -6.41 9.75 20.03
C THR A 412 -5.04 9.32 20.54
N VAL A 413 -4.63 9.88 21.69
CA VAL A 413 -3.35 9.59 22.34
C VAL A 413 -3.64 9.27 23.80
N GLY A 414 -3.17 8.12 24.28
CA GLY A 414 -3.43 7.69 25.67
C GLY A 414 -4.91 7.50 26.01
N GLY A 415 -5.78 7.32 25.00
CA GLY A 415 -7.23 7.19 25.17
C GLY A 415 -8.00 8.52 25.14
N GLU A 416 -7.33 9.66 24.98
CA GLU A 416 -7.96 10.97 24.84
C GLU A 416 -7.81 11.52 23.42
N VAL A 417 -8.89 12.08 22.88
CA VAL A 417 -8.83 12.80 21.60
C VAL A 417 -8.18 14.15 21.82
N LEU A 418 -7.03 14.38 21.17
CA LEU A 418 -6.29 15.63 21.25
C LEU A 418 -6.52 16.49 20.01
N SER A 419 -6.28 17.80 20.15
CA SER A 419 -6.31 18.70 18.99
C SER A 419 -5.11 18.43 18.06
N PRO A 420 -5.24 18.67 16.75
CA PRO A 420 -4.15 18.45 15.80
C PRO A 420 -2.82 19.12 16.19
N GLY A 421 -2.86 20.36 16.70
CA GLY A 421 -1.65 21.08 17.15
C GLY A 421 -0.94 20.48 18.38
N LYS A 422 -1.61 19.63 19.16
CA LYS A 422 -0.99 18.85 20.23
C LYS A 422 -0.35 17.55 19.74
N VAL A 423 -0.80 17.05 18.59
CA VAL A 423 -0.43 15.75 18.05
C VAL A 423 0.67 15.87 16.99
N TYR A 424 0.60 16.88 16.15
CA TYR A 424 1.54 17.09 15.05
C TYR A 424 2.54 18.21 15.34
N LYS A 425 3.76 18.02 14.85
CA LYS A 425 4.82 19.03 14.79
C LYS A 425 5.13 19.35 13.35
N LYS A 426 5.44 20.62 13.09
CA LYS A 426 5.91 21.07 11.78
C LYS A 426 7.43 21.14 11.79
N VAL A 427 8.05 20.66 10.72
CA VAL A 427 9.45 20.93 10.37
C VAL A 427 9.46 21.78 9.12
N GLU A 428 10.17 22.90 9.16
CA GLU A 428 10.29 23.82 8.02
C GLU A 428 11.74 24.25 7.83
N PRO A 429 12.14 24.69 6.63
CA PRO A 429 13.54 24.96 6.36
C PRO A 429 13.98 26.20 7.13
N VAL A 430 15.24 26.23 7.56
CA VAL A 430 15.83 27.47 8.03
C VAL A 430 16.07 28.35 6.81
N MET A 431 15.44 29.51 6.78
CA MET A 431 15.73 30.51 5.75
C MET A 431 17.19 30.93 5.90
N LEU A 432 18.04 30.52 4.96
CA LEU A 432 19.39 31.05 4.84
C LEU A 432 19.25 32.53 4.44
N LEU A 433 19.35 33.42 5.42
CA LEU A 433 19.48 34.86 5.25
C LEU A 433 20.87 35.13 4.66
N GLU A 434 21.11 34.81 3.39
CA GLU A 434 22.31 35.22 2.66
C GLU A 434 22.15 35.01 1.14
N LEU A 435 21.66 36.05 0.49
CA LEU A 435 22.10 36.62 -0.80
C LEU A 435 21.22 37.87 -1.03
N ALA A 436 21.44 38.88 -0.19
CA ALA A 436 20.96 40.26 -0.41
C ALA A 436 22.06 41.06 -1.09
#